data_AF-A0A1S3FGQ2-F1
#
_entry.id   AF-A0A1S3FGQ2-F1
#
_cell.length_a   1.000
_cell.length_b   1.000
_cell.length_c   1.000
_cell.angle_alpha   90.00
_cell.angle_beta   90.00
_cell.angle_gamma   90.00
#
_symmetry.space_group_name_H-M   'P 1'
#
loop_
_entity.id
_entity.type
_entity.pdbx_description
1 polymer ?
#
loop_
_entity_poly.entity_id
_entity_poly.type
_entity_poly.pdbx_seq_one_letter_code
_entity_poly.pdbx_strand_id
1 'polypeptide(L)'
;MAKVPDLFEDLKNCYSEGEEYSSAVDYVSLNQKSFYEATYQPLNENCMDKLMSQSTSETSKTSKLTLNDGLVVVAKSSNGKILKKRLLSLNQTLTDDDLEAINNDEKEEIIRPRSAPHIFESNVKYKYMKTAKQEFVLNDAINQSIIRDTSGQYLRAASVNNLDYEVKFDMGAYLPKIEASKFPVTLRISKTRLFVTAQDEDQPVLLKEMPETPKTITENESNLLFFWENQGTKNYFTSAAHPELFIATNEESLVHMAKGLPSITDFQIS
;
A
#
# COMPACT_ATOMS: atom_id res chain seq x y z
N MET A 1 -43.72 -32.22 0.76
CA MET A 1 -43.12 -30.87 0.54
C MET A 1 -42.77 -30.33 1.91
N ALA A 2 -41.59 -30.61 2.44
CA ALA A 2 -40.26 -30.00 2.26
C ALA A 2 -39.88 -29.43 3.64
N LYS A 3 -39.11 -30.22 4.40
CA LYS A 3 -38.69 -29.90 5.77
C LYS A 3 -37.48 -28.97 5.68
N VAL A 4 -37.58 -27.78 6.27
CA VAL A 4 -36.53 -26.75 6.28
C VAL A 4 -35.41 -27.19 7.24
N PRO A 5 -34.12 -27.21 6.83
CA PRO A 5 -33.02 -27.47 7.75
C PRO A 5 -32.76 -26.26 8.65
N ASP A 6 -32.70 -26.50 9.96
CA ASP A 6 -32.32 -25.51 10.97
C ASP A 6 -30.78 -25.46 11.08
N LEU A 7 -30.21 -24.26 10.95
CA LEU A 7 -28.76 -24.04 10.83
C LEU A 7 -28.01 -24.17 12.18
N PHE A 8 -28.73 -24.26 13.30
CA PHE A 8 -28.15 -24.19 14.65
C PHE A 8 -27.90 -25.54 15.33
N GLU A 9 -28.38 -26.67 14.79
CA GLU A 9 -28.12 -27.99 15.38
C GLU A 9 -26.80 -28.64 14.93
N ASP A 10 -26.24 -28.27 13.77
CA ASP A 10 -25.05 -28.94 13.21
C ASP A 10 -23.70 -28.47 13.77
N LEU A 11 -23.68 -27.47 14.67
CA LEU A 11 -22.44 -26.95 15.27
C LEU A 11 -22.13 -27.51 16.66
N LYS A 12 -22.94 -28.43 17.18
CA LYS A 12 -22.73 -29.02 18.52
C LYS A 12 -21.88 -30.28 18.59
N ASN A 13 -21.40 -30.79 17.46
CA ASN A 13 -20.53 -31.97 17.43
C ASN A 13 -19.19 -31.60 16.83
N CYS A 14 -18.21 -31.28 17.68
CA CYS A 14 -16.76 -31.53 17.49
C CYS A 14 -15.87 -30.77 18.50
N TYR A 15 -16.33 -30.57 19.74
CA TYR A 15 -15.41 -30.36 20.86
C TYR A 15 -15.33 -31.67 21.64
N SER A 16 -14.20 -32.38 21.49
CA SER A 16 -13.76 -33.37 22.47
C SER A 16 -12.41 -32.91 23.02
N GLU A 17 -12.46 -32.57 24.29
CA GLU A 17 -11.36 -32.38 25.23
C GLU A 17 -10.71 -33.76 25.49
N GLY A 18 -9.39 -33.80 25.69
CA GLY A 18 -8.64 -35.05 25.85
C GLY A 18 -7.13 -34.83 26.04
N GLU A 19 -6.79 -34.31 27.21
CA GLU A 19 -5.66 -34.64 28.09
C GLU A 19 -4.22 -34.88 27.57
N GLU A 20 -3.33 -34.08 28.19
CA GLU A 20 -2.06 -34.45 28.85
C GLU A 20 -0.70 -34.50 28.11
N TYR A 21 0.27 -33.92 28.84
CA TYR A 21 1.71 -33.76 28.57
C TYR A 21 2.47 -35.09 28.44
N SER A 22 3.39 -35.20 27.46
CA SER A 22 4.81 -35.54 27.72
C SER A 22 5.66 -35.68 26.45
N SER A 23 6.95 -35.36 26.66
CA SER A 23 8.15 -35.46 25.83
C SER A 23 8.27 -36.63 24.84
N ALA A 24 8.89 -36.39 23.68
CA ALA A 24 10.19 -36.95 23.28
C ALA A 24 10.46 -36.74 21.79
N VAL A 25 11.71 -36.43 21.48
CA VAL A 25 12.30 -36.38 20.15
C VAL A 25 12.30 -37.80 19.57
N ASP A 26 11.83 -38.00 18.33
CA ASP A 26 12.62 -38.73 17.32
C ASP A 26 11.99 -38.72 15.91
N TYR A 27 12.92 -38.73 14.97
CA TYR A 27 12.89 -38.60 13.52
C TYR A 27 11.77 -39.33 12.76
N VAL A 28 11.06 -38.59 11.90
CA VAL A 28 10.57 -39.13 10.61
C VAL A 28 10.75 -38.07 9.52
N SER A 29 11.68 -38.37 8.62
CA SER A 29 12.03 -37.66 7.40
C SER A 29 10.90 -37.71 6.36
N LEU A 30 10.41 -36.54 5.95
CA LEU A 30 9.57 -36.37 4.75
C LEU A 30 10.28 -35.43 3.77
N ASN A 31 10.85 -36.04 2.73
CA ASN A 31 11.34 -35.37 1.54
C ASN A 31 10.21 -34.59 0.86
N GLN A 32 10.27 -33.26 0.87
CA GLN A 32 9.60 -32.40 -0.11
C GLN A 32 10.61 -31.39 -0.65
N LYS A 33 10.92 -31.53 -1.94
CA LYS A 33 11.85 -30.72 -2.73
C LYS A 33 11.36 -29.27 -2.80
N SER A 34 12.22 -28.33 -2.41
CA SER A 34 12.08 -26.90 -2.69
C SER A 34 12.45 -26.61 -4.15
N PHE A 35 11.76 -25.62 -4.76
CA PHE A 35 11.92 -25.22 -6.16
C PHE A 35 12.79 -23.96 -6.35
N TYR A 36 13.76 -23.70 -5.47
CA TYR A 36 14.75 -22.64 -5.67
C TYR A 36 16.11 -23.07 -5.16
N GLU A 37 16.99 -23.47 -6.07
CA GLU A 37 18.43 -23.59 -5.84
C GLU A 37 19.15 -23.08 -7.09
N ALA A 38 19.62 -21.83 -7.00
CA ALA A 38 20.60 -21.27 -7.92
C ALA A 38 21.78 -20.82 -7.05
N THR A 39 22.82 -21.65 -7.02
CA THR A 39 24.06 -21.43 -6.30
C THR A 39 24.90 -20.38 -7.03
N TYR A 40 25.29 -19.32 -6.30
CA TYR A 40 26.36 -18.41 -6.69
C TYR A 40 27.72 -19.13 -6.49
N GLN A 41 28.65 -18.95 -7.43
CA GLN A 41 30.04 -19.40 -7.33
C GLN A 41 30.99 -18.18 -7.39
N PRO A 42 32.12 -18.18 -6.65
CA PRO A 42 32.75 -16.94 -6.19
C PRO A 42 33.77 -16.32 -7.15
N LEU A 43 33.94 -15.00 -6.94
CA LEU A 43 34.93 -14.08 -7.50
C LEU A 43 36.38 -14.60 -7.45
N ASN A 44 37.13 -14.32 -8.52
CA ASN A 44 38.59 -14.25 -8.50
C ASN A 44 39.04 -12.89 -9.05
N GLU A 45 39.98 -12.28 -8.33
CA GLU A 45 40.55 -10.94 -8.49
C GLU A 45 41.68 -10.89 -9.54
N ASN A 46 42.07 -9.64 -9.85
CA ASN A 46 43.25 -9.17 -10.59
C ASN A 46 43.11 -9.02 -12.12
N CYS A 47 43.05 -7.78 -12.58
CA CYS A 47 44.27 -7.01 -12.86
C CYS A 47 43.90 -5.61 -13.40
N MET A 48 44.36 -4.55 -12.73
CA MET A 48 44.37 -3.18 -13.27
C MET A 48 45.54 -3.01 -14.26
N ASP A 49 45.46 -1.92 -15.02
CA ASP A 49 46.48 -1.30 -15.88
C ASP A 49 46.56 -1.79 -17.34
N LYS A 50 46.13 -0.92 -18.28
CA LYS A 50 47.07 -0.13 -19.12
C LYS A 50 46.31 0.75 -20.12
N LEU A 51 46.42 2.07 -19.96
CA LEU A 51 46.14 3.07 -21.00
C LEU A 51 47.34 3.22 -21.95
N MET A 52 47.11 3.13 -23.26
CA MET A 52 47.87 3.72 -24.40
C MET A 52 47.20 3.22 -25.70
N SER A 53 46.45 4.02 -26.46
CA SER A 53 46.84 5.08 -27.41
C SER A 53 47.17 4.59 -28.85
N GLN A 54 46.62 5.31 -29.84
CA GLN A 54 46.89 5.35 -31.30
C GLN A 54 46.28 4.22 -32.16
N SER A 55 45.76 4.39 -33.39
CA SER A 55 45.59 5.51 -34.32
C SER A 55 44.78 5.04 -35.55
N THR A 56 44.04 5.94 -36.21
CA THR A 56 43.69 6.06 -37.65
C THR A 56 43.58 4.81 -38.55
N SER A 57 42.47 4.68 -39.31
CA SER A 57 42.41 4.74 -40.79
C SER A 57 41.16 4.06 -41.36
N GLU A 58 40.53 4.72 -42.34
CA GLU A 58 39.40 4.28 -43.17
C GLU A 58 39.70 2.99 -43.97
N THR A 59 38.69 2.15 -44.21
CA THR A 59 38.10 1.89 -45.55
C THR A 59 37.18 0.66 -45.56
N SER A 60 36.03 0.87 -46.19
CA SER A 60 35.06 -0.05 -46.82
C SER A 60 35.33 -1.57 -46.81
N LYS A 61 34.35 -2.33 -46.30
CA LYS A 61 33.94 -3.62 -46.89
C LYS A 61 32.43 -3.83 -46.71
N THR A 62 31.75 -3.90 -47.85
CA THR A 62 30.32 -4.18 -48.03
C THR A 62 29.94 -5.51 -47.39
N SER A 63 29.00 -5.52 -46.43
CA SER A 63 28.33 -6.74 -45.99
C SER A 63 27.07 -6.95 -46.82
N LYS A 64 27.01 -8.10 -47.49
CA LYS A 64 25.90 -8.55 -48.33
C LYS A 64 24.76 -9.01 -47.42
N LEU A 65 23.85 -8.11 -47.05
CA LEU A 65 22.61 -8.45 -46.37
C LEU A 65 21.56 -8.86 -47.41
N THR A 66 21.29 -10.16 -47.51
CA THR A 66 20.08 -10.68 -48.16
C THR A 66 18.88 -10.30 -47.29
N LEU A 67 18.19 -9.25 -47.70
CA LEU A 67 16.94 -8.80 -47.09
C LEU A 67 15.81 -9.62 -47.75
N ASN A 68 15.25 -10.57 -47.00
CA ASN A 68 14.00 -11.22 -47.37
C ASN A 68 12.88 -10.17 -47.30
N ASP A 69 12.22 -9.94 -48.43
CA ASP A 69 11.14 -8.96 -48.60
C ASP A 69 9.94 -9.34 -47.71
N GLY A 70 9.93 -8.81 -46.49
CA GLY A 70 8.76 -8.78 -45.64
C GLY A 70 7.97 -7.52 -45.95
N LEU A 71 6.83 -7.65 -46.62
CA LEU A 71 5.97 -6.52 -46.97
C LEU A 71 5.32 -5.97 -45.69
N VAL A 72 5.86 -4.86 -45.17
CA VAL A 72 5.36 -4.16 -43.98
C VAL A 72 4.33 -3.12 -44.41
N VAL A 73 3.05 -3.42 -44.25
CA VAL A 73 1.98 -2.42 -44.41
C VAL A 73 1.94 -1.53 -43.17
N VAL A 74 2.24 -0.24 -43.35
CA VAL A 74 2.16 0.80 -42.31
C VAL A 74 0.85 1.56 -42.48
N ALA A 75 -0.17 1.24 -41.68
CA ALA A 75 -1.33 2.10 -41.55
C ALA A 75 -0.99 3.26 -40.59
N LYS A 76 -0.85 4.48 -41.14
CA LYS A 76 -0.76 5.70 -40.34
C LYS A 76 -2.17 6.15 -39.95
N SER A 77 -2.53 6.01 -38.67
CA SER A 77 -3.66 6.76 -38.09
C SER A 77 -3.17 8.15 -37.67
N SER A 78 -3.96 9.18 -37.96
CA SER A 78 -3.66 10.60 -37.75
C SER A 78 -3.54 11.02 -36.27
N ASN A 79 -3.68 10.10 -35.31
CA ASN A 79 -3.52 10.36 -33.88
C ASN A 79 -2.54 9.37 -33.23
N GLY A 80 -1.23 9.62 -33.42
CA GLY A 80 -0.10 9.42 -32.48
C GLY A 80 0.01 8.19 -31.55
N LYS A 81 -0.82 7.15 -31.66
CA LYS A 81 -0.80 5.98 -30.77
C LYS A 81 -0.12 4.80 -31.47
N ILE A 82 0.93 4.29 -30.84
CA ILE A 82 1.66 3.11 -31.30
C ILE A 82 0.80 1.87 -31.00
N LEU A 83 0.30 1.22 -32.05
CA LEU A 83 -0.40 -0.06 -31.97
C LEU A 83 0.63 -1.20 -31.83
N LYS A 84 0.48 -2.04 -30.80
CA LYS A 84 1.30 -3.25 -30.64
C LYS A 84 1.03 -4.20 -31.81
N LYS A 85 2.08 -4.55 -32.54
CA LYS A 85 2.00 -5.49 -33.68
C LYS A 85 1.94 -6.92 -33.16
N ARG A 86 0.94 -7.68 -33.62
CA ARG A 86 0.91 -9.14 -33.49
C ARG A 86 1.49 -9.71 -34.79
N LEU A 87 2.53 -10.52 -34.70
CA LEU A 87 3.03 -11.28 -35.84
C LEU A 87 2.03 -12.42 -36.10
N LEU A 88 1.27 -12.35 -37.19
CA LEU A 88 0.40 -13.42 -37.63
C LEU A 88 1.13 -14.15 -38.76
N SER A 89 1.63 -15.35 -38.48
CA SER A 89 2.10 -16.25 -39.54
C SER A 89 0.88 -16.96 -40.13
N LEU A 90 0.40 -16.48 -41.28
CA LEU A 90 -0.65 -17.14 -42.04
C LEU A 90 0.00 -18.04 -43.09
N ASN A 91 0.09 -19.34 -42.81
CA ASN A 91 0.54 -20.35 -43.80
C ASN A 91 -0.67 -20.88 -44.58
N GLN A 92 -1.40 -20.00 -45.25
CA GLN A 92 -2.50 -20.38 -46.14
C GLN A 92 -2.43 -19.51 -47.39
N THR A 93 -2.41 -20.15 -48.55
CA THR A 93 -2.45 -19.49 -49.86
C THR A 93 -3.90 -19.07 -50.14
N LEU A 94 -4.17 -17.77 -50.04
CA LEU A 94 -5.44 -17.18 -50.45
C LEU A 94 -5.58 -17.27 -51.98
N THR A 95 -6.68 -17.85 -52.44
CA THR A 95 -7.09 -17.83 -53.85
C THR A 95 -8.14 -16.73 -54.05
N ASP A 96 -8.30 -16.20 -55.26
CA ASP A 96 -9.22 -15.08 -55.56
C ASP A 96 -10.68 -15.35 -55.13
N ASP A 97 -11.11 -16.62 -55.19
CA ASP A 97 -12.42 -17.07 -54.69
C ASP A 97 -12.60 -16.90 -53.17
N ASP A 98 -11.52 -16.92 -52.37
CA ASP A 98 -11.57 -16.71 -50.92
C ASP A 98 -11.82 -15.23 -50.56
N LEU A 99 -11.51 -14.30 -51.47
CA LEU A 99 -11.73 -12.86 -51.28
C LEU A 99 -13.19 -12.46 -51.57
N GLU A 100 -13.87 -13.16 -52.47
CA GLU A 100 -15.29 -12.91 -52.77
C GLU A 100 -16.22 -13.34 -51.62
N ALA A 101 -15.80 -14.28 -50.78
CA ALA A 101 -16.56 -14.73 -49.60
C ALA A 101 -16.61 -13.68 -48.47
N ILE A 102 -15.66 -12.73 -48.43
CA ILE A 102 -15.54 -11.73 -47.37
C ILE A 102 -16.48 -10.53 -47.59
N ASN A 103 -16.99 -10.35 -48.81
CA ASN A 103 -17.71 -9.14 -49.20
C ASN A 103 -19.23 -9.18 -48.90
N ASN A 104 -19.75 -10.27 -48.31
CA ASN A 104 -21.19 -10.48 -48.16
C ASN A 104 -21.69 -10.67 -46.71
N ASP A 105 -20.86 -10.50 -45.68
CA ASP A 105 -21.32 -10.57 -44.29
C ASP A 105 -21.48 -9.18 -43.66
N GLU A 106 -22.58 -8.50 -43.97
CA GLU A 106 -22.96 -7.21 -43.37
C GLU A 106 -23.42 -7.33 -41.90
N LYS A 107 -23.21 -8.47 -41.22
CA LYS A 107 -23.73 -8.72 -39.86
C LYS A 107 -22.74 -9.33 -38.86
N GLU A 108 -21.44 -9.05 -38.98
CA GLU A 108 -20.55 -9.30 -37.84
C GLU A 108 -20.80 -8.27 -36.71
N GLU A 109 -21.64 -8.67 -35.75
CA GLU A 109 -21.85 -7.93 -34.50
C GLU A 109 -20.51 -7.81 -33.76
N ILE A 110 -19.98 -6.60 -33.65
CA ILE A 110 -18.75 -6.32 -32.91
C ILE A 110 -18.98 -6.76 -31.45
N ILE A 111 -18.38 -7.89 -31.06
CA ILE A 111 -18.42 -8.38 -29.68
C ILE A 111 -17.79 -7.31 -28.80
N ARG A 112 -18.62 -6.54 -28.08
CA ARG A 112 -18.13 -5.60 -27.07
C ARG A 112 -17.53 -6.43 -25.94
N PRO A 113 -16.24 -6.27 -25.62
CA PRO A 113 -15.67 -6.93 -24.46
C PRO A 113 -16.40 -6.44 -23.21
N ARG A 114 -16.85 -7.37 -22.37
CA ARG A 114 -17.40 -7.07 -21.05
C ARG A 114 -16.31 -6.34 -20.26
N SER A 115 -16.42 -5.02 -20.18
CA SER A 115 -15.50 -4.20 -19.41
C SER A 115 -15.56 -4.64 -17.96
N ALA A 116 -14.49 -5.27 -17.46
CA ALA A 116 -14.29 -5.45 -16.04
C ALA A 116 -14.33 -4.06 -15.39
N PRO A 117 -14.93 -3.90 -14.19
CA PRO A 117 -14.94 -2.61 -13.50
C PRO A 117 -13.49 -2.22 -13.20
N HIS A 118 -12.95 -1.34 -14.04
CA HIS A 118 -11.67 -0.69 -13.78
C HIS A 118 -11.97 0.45 -12.83
N ILE A 119 -11.78 0.21 -11.53
CA ILE A 119 -11.77 1.29 -10.55
C ILE A 119 -10.59 2.17 -10.93
N PHE A 120 -10.88 3.37 -11.45
CA PHE A 120 -9.87 4.36 -11.76
C PHE A 120 -9.15 4.75 -10.46
N GLU A 121 -7.93 4.25 -10.25
CA GLU A 121 -7.05 4.58 -9.11
C GLU A 121 -6.46 6.01 -9.20
N SER A 122 -7.05 6.90 -9.99
CA SER A 122 -6.52 8.24 -10.22
C SER A 122 -6.48 9.08 -8.94
N ASN A 123 -7.40 8.83 -8.01
CA ASN A 123 -7.60 9.66 -6.82
C ASN A 123 -6.97 9.08 -5.53
N VAL A 124 -6.35 7.90 -5.62
CA VAL A 124 -5.67 7.28 -4.47
C VAL A 124 -4.34 8.00 -4.25
N LYS A 125 -4.19 8.66 -3.10
CA LYS A 125 -2.92 9.33 -2.70
C LYS A 125 -2.04 8.45 -1.84
N TYR A 126 -2.64 7.62 -0.97
CA TYR A 126 -1.91 6.81 0.00
C TYR A 126 -2.45 5.39 0.06
N LYS A 127 -1.54 4.41 0.16
CA LYS A 127 -1.86 2.98 0.26
C LYS A 127 -1.39 2.44 1.60
N TYR A 128 -2.27 1.74 2.32
CA TYR A 128 -1.92 1.11 3.59
C TYR A 128 -0.78 0.10 3.40
N MET A 129 0.20 0.14 4.28
CA MET A 129 1.36 -0.73 4.24
C MET A 129 1.33 -1.74 5.37
N LYS A 130 1.41 -1.26 6.62
CA LYS A 130 1.45 -2.10 7.82
C LYS A 130 1.11 -1.28 9.05
N THR A 131 0.85 -1.95 10.16
CA THR A 131 0.83 -1.30 11.47
C THR A 131 2.28 -1.06 11.92
N ALA A 132 2.65 0.18 12.19
CA ALA A 132 4.00 0.58 12.60
C ALA A 132 4.23 0.37 14.10
N LYS A 133 3.24 0.72 14.92
CA LYS A 133 3.25 0.53 16.38
C LYS A 133 1.85 0.13 16.85
N GLN A 134 1.77 -0.66 17.91
CA GLN A 134 0.52 -1.14 18.49
C GLN A 134 0.51 -0.87 19.99
N GLU A 135 -0.68 -0.63 20.51
CA GLU A 135 -0.97 -0.42 21.94
C GLU A 135 -0.03 0.54 22.68
N PHE A 136 0.50 1.55 22.00
CA PHE A 136 1.41 2.53 22.60
C PHE A 136 0.66 3.70 23.21
N VAL A 137 1.28 4.36 24.19
CA VAL A 137 0.73 5.55 24.86
C VAL A 137 1.48 6.80 24.38
N LEU A 138 0.75 7.92 24.32
CA LEU A 138 1.30 9.23 24.03
C LEU A 138 1.32 10.06 25.32
N ASN A 139 2.51 10.52 25.69
CA ASN A 139 2.74 11.42 26.80
C ASN A 139 3.30 12.74 26.25
N ASP A 140 2.77 13.87 26.67
CA ASP A 140 3.30 15.17 26.24
C ASP A 140 4.61 15.54 26.97
N ALA A 141 5.18 16.69 26.64
CA ALA A 141 6.45 17.17 27.21
C ALA A 141 6.42 17.38 28.74
N ILE A 142 5.24 17.53 29.34
CA ILE A 142 5.05 17.68 30.79
C ILE A 142 4.60 16.36 31.45
N ASN A 143 4.73 15.23 30.74
CA ASN A 143 4.39 13.88 31.17
C ASN A 143 2.90 13.68 31.48
N GLN A 144 2.02 14.39 30.78
CA GLN A 144 0.59 14.10 30.80
C GLN A 144 0.25 13.07 29.73
N SER A 145 -0.46 12.02 30.13
CA SER A 145 -0.93 10.98 29.23
C SER A 145 -2.21 11.42 28.53
N ILE A 146 -2.38 11.02 27.26
CA ILE A 146 -3.64 11.23 26.56
C ILE A 146 -4.72 10.29 27.11
N ILE A 147 -5.84 10.87 27.53
CA ILE A 147 -7.01 10.15 28.03
C ILE A 147 -8.28 10.52 27.26
N ARG A 148 -9.31 9.68 27.38
CA ARG A 148 -10.66 10.04 26.94
C ARG A 148 -11.22 11.13 27.86
N ASP A 149 -11.87 12.12 27.26
CA ASP A 149 -12.67 13.06 28.02
C ASP A 149 -13.88 12.33 28.66
N THR A 150 -14.46 12.96 29.69
CA THR A 150 -15.69 12.54 30.37
C THR A 150 -16.86 12.25 29.43
N SER A 151 -16.95 12.97 28.31
CA SER A 151 -17.96 12.73 27.26
C SER A 151 -17.65 11.49 26.39
N GLY A 152 -16.42 10.98 26.43
CA GLY A 152 -15.93 9.88 25.60
C GLY A 152 -15.69 10.25 24.12
N GLN A 153 -16.15 11.42 23.68
CA GLN A 153 -16.06 11.85 22.28
C GLN A 153 -14.72 12.49 21.92
N TYR A 154 -14.10 13.15 22.89
CA TYR A 154 -12.85 13.89 22.72
C TYR A 154 -11.70 13.25 23.49
N LEU A 155 -10.50 13.73 23.19
CA LEU A 155 -9.28 13.41 23.91
C LEU A 155 -8.85 14.62 24.72
N ARG A 156 -8.24 14.39 25.88
CA ARG A 156 -7.60 15.42 26.70
C ARG A 156 -6.28 14.89 27.26
N ALA A 157 -5.36 15.78 27.61
CA ALA A 157 -4.15 15.40 28.34
C ALA A 157 -4.41 15.55 29.84
N ALA A 158 -3.95 14.58 30.64
CA ALA A 158 -3.98 14.69 32.09
C ALA A 158 -2.85 13.87 32.71
N SER A 159 -2.40 14.28 33.90
CA SER A 159 -1.54 13.41 34.72
C SER A 159 -2.39 12.30 35.31
N VAL A 160 -2.06 11.04 34.97
CA VAL A 160 -2.82 9.88 35.40
C VAL A 160 -1.93 8.96 36.24
N ASN A 161 -2.41 8.55 37.41
CA ASN A 161 -1.71 7.58 38.26
C ASN A 161 -2.08 6.13 37.93
N ASN A 162 -3.28 5.92 37.37
CA ASN A 162 -3.77 4.61 36.98
C ASN A 162 -3.68 4.43 35.46
N LEU A 163 -2.79 3.52 35.05
CA LEU A 163 -2.48 3.21 33.65
C LEU A 163 -3.69 2.71 32.83
N ASP A 164 -4.76 2.25 33.49
CA ASP A 164 -5.96 1.76 32.80
C ASP A 164 -6.77 2.87 32.10
N TYR A 165 -6.59 4.14 32.49
CA TYR A 165 -7.27 5.27 31.86
C TYR A 165 -6.52 5.83 30.65
N GLU A 166 -5.28 5.40 30.42
CA GLU A 166 -4.47 5.86 29.30
C GLU A 166 -5.02 5.33 27.98
N VAL A 167 -5.13 6.23 27.00
CA VAL A 167 -5.55 5.83 25.65
C VAL A 167 -4.37 5.18 24.95
N LYS A 168 -4.54 3.91 24.63
CA LYS A 168 -3.62 3.15 23.80
C LYS A 168 -3.93 3.37 22.32
N PHE A 169 -2.90 3.57 21.53
CA PHE A 169 -3.00 3.83 20.10
C PHE A 169 -2.32 2.73 19.27
N ASP A 170 -2.88 2.49 18.09
CA ASP A 170 -2.25 1.76 17.01
C ASP A 170 -1.95 2.74 15.86
N MET A 171 -0.76 2.64 15.31
CA MET A 171 -0.27 3.51 14.25
C MET A 171 -0.24 2.75 12.93
N GLY A 172 -1.09 3.12 11.98
CA GLY A 172 -1.11 2.53 10.64
C GLY A 172 -0.21 3.32 9.69
N ALA A 173 0.79 2.71 9.09
CA ALA A 173 1.67 3.37 8.11
C ALA A 173 1.13 3.23 6.69
N TYR A 174 1.28 4.29 5.91
CA TYR A 174 0.87 4.36 4.51
C TYR A 174 2.07 4.68 3.61
N LEU A 175 2.00 4.20 2.38
CA LEU A 175 2.92 4.56 1.32
C LEU A 175 2.25 5.64 0.44
N PRO A 176 2.88 6.82 0.29
CA PRO A 176 2.39 7.82 -0.64
C PRO A 176 2.62 7.36 -2.09
N LYS A 177 1.74 7.76 -3.00
CA LYS A 177 1.88 7.45 -4.44
C LYS A 177 3.03 8.20 -5.11
N ILE A 178 3.31 9.41 -4.62
CA ILE A 178 4.45 10.23 -5.01
C ILE A 178 5.43 10.15 -3.84
N GLU A 179 6.72 9.89 -4.12
CA GLU A 179 7.74 9.84 -3.08
C GLU A 179 7.72 11.15 -2.28
N ALA A 180 7.38 11.03 -0.98
CA ALA A 180 7.37 12.12 -0.03
C ALA A 180 8.42 11.83 1.04
N SER A 181 9.13 12.87 1.49
CA SER A 181 10.09 12.78 2.59
C SER A 181 9.43 12.52 3.95
N LYS A 182 8.11 12.70 4.05
CA LYS A 182 7.35 12.55 5.27
C LYS A 182 6.75 11.14 5.36
N PHE A 183 6.62 10.62 6.57
CA PHE A 183 6.07 9.29 6.83
C PHE A 183 4.60 9.37 7.23
N PRO A 184 3.64 9.11 6.32
CA PRO A 184 2.22 9.28 6.60
C PRO A 184 1.68 8.10 7.42
N VAL A 185 0.99 8.43 8.50
CA VAL A 185 0.39 7.48 9.43
C VAL A 185 -1.04 7.86 9.79
N THR A 186 -1.85 6.88 10.15
CA THR A 186 -3.11 7.08 10.86
C THR A 186 -2.92 6.69 12.32
N LEU A 187 -3.67 7.35 13.21
CA LEU A 187 -3.74 7.00 14.62
C LEU A 187 -5.12 6.45 14.92
N ARG A 188 -5.17 5.22 15.41
CA ARG A 188 -6.40 4.54 15.84
C ARG A 188 -6.31 4.23 17.31
N ILE A 189 -7.42 4.31 18.03
CA ILE A 189 -7.46 3.87 19.43
C ILE A 189 -7.54 2.34 19.48
N SER A 190 -6.58 1.71 20.15
CA SER A 190 -6.41 0.26 20.18
C SER A 190 -7.68 -0.44 20.65
N LYS A 191 -7.94 -1.62 20.07
CA LYS A 191 -9.16 -2.43 20.31
C LYS A 191 -10.48 -1.73 19.93
N THR A 192 -10.42 -0.55 19.31
CA THR A 192 -11.60 0.18 18.82
C THR A 192 -11.51 0.46 17.32
N ARG A 193 -12.59 1.03 16.80
CA ARG A 193 -12.74 1.47 15.41
C ARG A 193 -12.61 2.99 15.25
N LEU A 194 -12.09 3.66 16.28
CA LEU A 194 -12.04 5.12 16.35
C LEU A 194 -10.67 5.62 15.89
N PHE A 195 -10.69 6.40 14.81
CA PHE A 195 -9.53 7.03 14.22
C PHE A 195 -9.48 8.50 14.59
N VAL A 196 -8.29 9.01 14.88
CA VAL A 196 -8.07 10.43 15.12
C VAL A 196 -8.15 11.17 13.80
N THR A 197 -8.94 12.24 13.75
CA THR A 197 -9.03 13.14 12.59
C THR A 197 -8.63 14.55 12.97
N ALA A 198 -7.78 15.13 12.14
CA ALA A 198 -7.44 16.55 12.20
C ALA A 198 -8.67 17.41 11.87
N GLN A 199 -8.74 18.57 12.52
CA GLN A 199 -9.68 19.64 12.25
C GLN A 199 -8.90 20.90 11.85
N ASP A 200 -9.59 22.05 11.81
CA ASP A 200 -8.98 23.36 11.64
C ASP A 200 -8.14 23.77 12.87
N GLU A 201 -7.44 24.89 12.76
CA GLU A 201 -6.64 25.48 13.83
C GLU A 201 -7.47 25.75 15.10
N ASP A 202 -6.89 25.45 16.26
CA ASP A 202 -7.46 25.56 17.61
C ASP A 202 -8.73 24.73 17.86
N GLN A 203 -9.11 23.86 16.92
CA GLN A 203 -10.22 22.95 17.10
C GLN A 203 -9.77 21.60 17.68
N PRO A 204 -10.60 20.99 18.55
CA PRO A 204 -10.28 19.69 19.12
C PRO A 204 -10.24 18.62 18.04
N VAL A 205 -9.32 17.66 18.18
CA VAL A 205 -9.29 16.49 17.30
C VAL A 205 -10.56 15.67 17.48
N LEU A 206 -11.09 15.15 16.37
CA LEU A 206 -12.29 14.31 16.40
C LEU A 206 -11.92 12.84 16.32
N LEU A 207 -12.84 12.00 16.79
CA LEU A 207 -12.74 10.56 16.72
C LEU A 207 -13.77 10.03 15.74
N LYS A 208 -13.31 9.68 14.53
CA LYS A 208 -14.15 9.15 13.46
C LYS A 208 -14.19 7.63 13.54
N GLU A 209 -15.39 7.07 13.64
CA GLU A 209 -15.58 5.63 13.58
C GLU A 209 -15.50 5.12 12.13
N MET A 210 -14.71 4.06 11.90
CA MET A 210 -14.60 3.40 10.60
C MET A 210 -14.74 1.88 10.74
N PRO A 211 -15.45 1.20 9.82
CA PRO A 211 -15.72 -0.24 9.95
C PRO A 211 -14.44 -1.09 9.93
N GLU A 212 -13.46 -0.67 9.11
CA GLU A 212 -12.15 -1.30 9.00
C GLU A 212 -11.06 -0.23 8.81
N THR A 213 -9.80 -0.64 8.90
CA THR A 213 -8.68 0.27 8.62
C THR A 213 -8.64 0.57 7.13
N PRO A 214 -8.76 1.85 6.71
CA PRO A 214 -8.85 2.19 5.30
C PRO A 214 -7.60 1.73 4.55
N LYS A 215 -7.77 0.87 3.55
CA LYS A 215 -6.68 0.31 2.75
C LYS A 215 -6.06 1.33 1.80
N THR A 216 -6.84 2.32 1.42
CA THR A 216 -6.45 3.42 0.54
C THR A 216 -7.05 4.69 1.07
N ILE A 217 -6.28 5.77 1.10
CA ILE A 217 -6.76 7.09 1.51
C ILE A 217 -6.69 8.03 0.31
N THR A 218 -7.81 8.70 0.08
CA THR A 218 -7.98 9.71 -0.97
C THR A 218 -7.71 11.11 -0.43
N GLU A 219 -7.66 12.12 -1.30
CA GLU A 219 -7.45 13.51 -0.89
C GLU A 219 -8.52 14.04 0.08
N ASN A 220 -9.76 13.61 -0.09
CA ASN A 220 -10.90 14.02 0.76
C ASN A 220 -10.79 13.48 2.20
N GLU A 221 -9.97 12.46 2.40
CA GLU A 221 -9.77 11.78 3.69
C GLU A 221 -8.37 12.06 4.24
N SER A 222 -7.69 13.08 3.71
CA SER A 222 -6.37 13.51 4.16
C SER A 222 -6.34 13.96 5.63
N ASN A 223 -7.49 14.33 6.21
CA ASN A 223 -7.61 14.67 7.62
C ASN A 223 -7.42 13.48 8.58
N LEU A 224 -7.51 12.24 8.10
CA LEU A 224 -7.18 11.03 8.88
C LEU A 224 -5.67 10.80 8.98
N LEU A 225 -4.89 11.44 8.10
CA LEU A 225 -3.46 11.23 7.99
C LEU A 225 -2.67 12.29 8.73
N PHE A 226 -1.64 11.82 9.41
CA PHE A 226 -0.62 12.62 10.04
C PHE A 226 0.75 12.22 9.51
N PHE A 227 1.61 13.19 9.27
CA PHE A 227 3.02 12.94 9.04
C PHE A 227 3.70 12.77 10.40
N TRP A 228 4.20 11.57 10.64
CA TRP A 228 4.97 11.26 11.83
C TRP A 228 6.43 11.61 11.61
N GLU A 229 6.94 12.50 12.45
CA GLU A 229 8.35 12.86 12.52
C GLU A 229 8.88 12.53 13.91
N ASN A 230 10.06 11.93 13.96
CA ASN A 230 10.76 11.63 15.20
C ASN A 230 12.05 12.44 15.28
N GLN A 231 12.23 13.19 16.37
CA GLN A 231 13.45 13.88 16.71
C GLN A 231 13.93 13.40 18.09
N GLY A 232 14.74 12.33 18.08
CA GLY A 232 15.24 11.70 19.30
C GLY A 232 14.16 10.95 20.05
N THR A 233 13.79 11.42 21.25
CA THR A 233 12.68 10.84 22.04
C THR A 233 11.34 11.51 21.74
N LYS A 234 11.36 12.65 21.05
CA LYS A 234 10.19 13.47 20.75
C LYS A 234 9.58 13.06 19.42
N ASN A 235 8.25 12.96 19.39
CA ASN A 235 7.45 12.59 18.24
C ASN A 235 6.48 13.72 17.94
N TYR A 236 6.41 14.10 16.67
CA TYR A 236 5.54 15.14 16.15
C TYR A 236 4.58 14.52 15.14
N PHE A 237 3.33 14.99 15.17
CA PHE A 237 2.27 14.52 14.28
C PHE A 237 1.67 15.72 13.56
N THR A 238 2.15 15.98 12.35
CA THR A 238 1.65 17.09 11.51
C THR A 238 0.46 16.62 10.67
N SER A 239 -0.61 17.39 10.56
CA SER A 239 -1.76 17.03 9.73
C SER A 239 -1.39 16.99 8.24
N ALA A 240 -1.87 15.97 7.51
CA ALA A 240 -1.72 15.92 6.07
C ALA A 240 -2.71 16.84 5.33
N ALA A 241 -3.84 17.18 5.96
CA ALA A 241 -4.79 18.17 5.44
C ALA A 241 -4.30 19.61 5.65
N HIS A 242 -3.65 19.87 6.79
CA HIS A 242 -3.11 21.19 7.16
C HIS A 242 -1.64 21.05 7.58
N PRO A 243 -0.68 21.15 6.63
CA PRO A 243 0.73 20.86 6.89
C PRO A 243 1.45 21.76 7.91
N GLU A 244 0.81 22.84 8.36
CA GLU A 244 1.31 23.75 9.41
C GLU A 244 0.80 23.38 10.80
N LEU A 245 -0.21 22.49 10.90
CA LEU A 245 -0.86 22.14 12.15
C LEU A 245 -0.35 20.80 12.69
N PHE A 246 -0.10 20.78 13.99
CA PHE A 246 0.31 19.62 14.77
C PHE A 246 -0.80 19.20 15.72
N ILE A 247 -0.84 17.92 16.06
CA ILE A 247 -1.56 17.48 17.26
C ILE A 247 -0.89 18.15 18.45
N ALA A 248 -1.68 18.77 19.32
CA ALA A 248 -1.17 19.52 20.46
C ALA A 248 -2.01 19.31 21.72
N THR A 249 -1.36 19.47 22.87
CA THR A 249 -1.98 19.51 24.19
C THR A 249 -1.79 20.89 24.81
N ASN A 250 -2.67 21.25 25.73
CA ASN A 250 -2.54 22.43 26.57
C ASN A 250 -3.23 22.13 27.91
N GLU A 251 -2.77 22.78 28.98
CA GLU A 251 -3.29 22.60 30.33
C GLU A 251 -4.81 22.81 30.36
N GLU A 252 -5.54 21.85 30.92
CA GLU A 252 -7.00 21.86 31.09
C GLU A 252 -7.83 21.91 29.79
N SER A 253 -7.20 21.73 28.63
CA SER A 253 -7.88 21.76 27.32
C SER A 253 -8.00 20.38 26.68
N LEU A 254 -8.84 20.30 25.64
CA LEU A 254 -8.91 19.14 24.77
C LEU A 254 -7.66 19.08 23.87
N VAL A 255 -7.29 17.88 23.46
CA VAL A 255 -6.29 17.69 22.40
C VAL A 255 -6.82 18.36 21.13
N HIS A 256 -6.04 19.27 20.56
CA HIS A 256 -6.46 20.13 19.46
C HIS A 256 -5.35 20.25 18.40
N MET A 257 -5.68 20.88 17.28
CA MET A 257 -4.72 21.19 16.23
C MET A 257 -4.11 22.58 16.46
N ALA A 258 -2.79 22.68 16.51
CA ALA A 258 -2.10 23.97 16.74
C ALA A 258 -0.84 24.11 15.87
N LYS A 259 -0.40 25.35 15.62
CA LYS A 259 0.86 25.62 14.89
C LYS A 259 2.11 25.46 15.75
N GLY A 260 1.97 25.36 17.07
CA GLY A 260 3.07 25.32 18.02
C GLY A 260 2.70 26.03 19.33
N LEU A 261 3.67 26.74 19.90
CA LEU A 261 3.51 27.49 21.15
C LEU A 261 2.31 28.45 21.09
N PRO A 262 1.50 28.57 22.17
CA PRO A 262 1.75 28.07 23.53
C PRO A 262 1.42 26.59 23.76
N SER A 263 0.83 25.90 22.78
CA SER A 263 0.47 24.48 22.91
C SER A 263 1.70 23.58 22.80
N ILE A 264 1.66 22.45 23.51
CA ILE A 264 2.72 21.45 23.52
C ILE A 264 2.47 20.48 22.36
N THR A 265 3.43 20.35 21.45
CA THR A 265 3.29 19.54 20.21
C THR A 265 4.19 18.32 20.17
N ASP A 266 5.11 18.21 21.12
CA ASP A 266 6.04 17.10 21.23
C ASP A 266 5.53 16.02 22.19
N PHE A 267 5.52 14.78 21.69
CA PHE A 267 5.08 13.62 22.45
C PHE A 267 6.20 12.58 22.61
N GLN A 268 6.27 11.98 23.78
CA GLN A 268 6.99 10.74 24.00
C GLN A 268 6.04 9.55 23.77
N ILE A 269 6.52 8.56 23.02
CA ILE A 269 5.83 7.28 22.83
C ILE A 269 6.41 6.27 23.82
N SER A 270 5.56 5.66 24.64
CA SER A 270 5.89 4.55 25.55
C SER A 270 5.17 3.26 25.17
#